data_AF-Q7WVF0-F1
#
_entry.id   AF-Q7WVF0-F1
#
_cell.length_a   1.000
_cell.length_b   1.000
_cell.length_c   1.000
_cell.angle_alpha   90.00
_cell.angle_beta   90.00
_cell.angle_gamma   90.00
#
_symmetry.space_group_name_H-M   'P 1'
#
loop_
_entity.id
_entity.type
_entity.pdbx_description
1 polymer ?
#
loop_
_entity_poly.entity_id
_entity_poly.type
_entity_poly.pdbx_seq_one_letter_code
_entity_poly.pdbx_strand_id
1 'polypeptide(L)'
;EFYCGVVDLTNPAAFEWYKNRVIKKEMIDFGLDGWMADFGEYLPVDCTLHSGIDAKKAHNDWPRLWAKTNYEAIKEAGTLGEILFFMRAGFNGFQPYNTLLWAGDQCVDFSLHDGLASVVPAALSAGMSGMGLH
;
A
#
# COMPACT_ATOMS: atom_id res chain seq x y z
N GLU A 1 0.56 17.06 -17.18
CA GLU A 1 0.13 16.83 -15.78
C GLU A 1 -1.37 16.55 -15.76
N PHE A 2 -1.84 15.81 -14.75
CA PHE A 2 -3.23 15.50 -14.52
C PHE A 2 -3.54 15.63 -13.02
N TYR A 3 -4.82 15.71 -12.67
CA TYR A 3 -5.28 15.85 -11.29
C TYR A 3 -5.87 14.55 -10.75
N CYS A 4 -5.65 14.29 -9.46
CA CYS A 4 -6.26 13.20 -8.72
C CYS A 4 -6.91 13.72 -7.44
N GLY A 5 -7.99 13.08 -7.03
CA GLY A 5 -8.50 13.20 -5.66
C GLY A 5 -7.81 12.17 -4.76
N VAL A 6 -7.54 12.53 -3.50
CA VAL A 6 -7.09 11.59 -2.49
C VAL A 6 -8.32 11.00 -1.81
N VAL A 7 -8.53 9.69 -1.93
CA VAL A 7 -9.58 9.02 -1.19
C VAL A 7 -9.22 9.03 0.29
N ASP A 8 -10.04 9.68 1.11
CA ASP A 8 -9.76 9.80 2.54
C ASP A 8 -10.04 8.49 3.28
N LEU A 9 -8.99 7.68 3.50
CA LEU A 9 -9.07 6.40 4.22
C LEU A 9 -9.39 6.56 5.72
N THR A 10 -9.39 7.79 6.26
CA THR A 10 -9.82 8.07 7.63
C THR A 10 -11.33 8.29 7.75
N ASN A 11 -12.03 8.47 6.62
CA ASN A 11 -13.48 8.44 6.56
C ASN A 11 -13.95 6.97 6.45
N PRO A 12 -14.66 6.41 7.44
CA PRO A 12 -15.12 5.02 7.39
C PRO A 12 -15.94 4.69 6.15
N ALA A 13 -16.77 5.62 5.66
CA ALA A 13 -17.58 5.40 4.47
C ALA A 13 -16.71 5.34 3.20
N ALA A 14 -15.65 6.15 3.09
CA ALA A 14 -14.75 6.12 1.94
C ALA A 14 -13.83 4.89 1.97
N PHE A 15 -13.37 4.49 3.16
CA PHE A 15 -12.63 3.25 3.38
C PHE A 15 -13.45 2.03 2.94
N GLU A 16 -14.69 1.91 3.44
CA GLU A 16 -15.61 0.83 3.05
C GLU A 16 -15.98 0.89 1.58
N TRP A 17 -16.17 2.09 1.01
CA TRP A 17 -16.44 2.24 -0.41
C TRP A 17 -15.27 1.71 -1.25
N TYR A 18 -14.02 2.08 -0.96
CA TYR A 18 -12.89 1.62 -1.77
C TYR A 18 -12.73 0.09 -1.68
N LYS A 19 -12.81 -0.45 -0.45
CA LYS A 19 -12.73 -1.88 -0.18
C LYS A 19 -13.81 -2.68 -0.94
N ASN A 20 -15.07 -2.25 -0.83
CA ASN A 20 -16.21 -3.01 -1.37
C ASN A 20 -16.46 -2.73 -2.86
N ARG A 21 -16.40 -1.47 -3.29
CA ARG A 21 -16.70 -1.07 -4.66
C ARG A 21 -15.54 -1.34 -5.59
N VAL A 22 -14.32 -0.92 -5.22
CA VAL A 22 -13.17 -0.97 -6.13
C VAL A 22 -12.53 -2.35 -6.04
N ILE A 23 -12.03 -2.74 -4.86
CA ILE A 23 -11.25 -3.96 -4.75
C ILE A 23 -12.13 -5.21 -4.89
N LYS A 24 -13.16 -5.37 -4.06
CA LYS A 24 -14.01 -6.58 -4.12
C LYS A 24 -14.76 -6.67 -5.44
N LYS A 25 -15.55 -5.65 -5.79
CA LYS A 25 -16.44 -5.74 -6.96
C LYS A 25 -15.78 -5.54 -8.32
N GLU A 26 -14.81 -4.62 -8.45
CA GLU A 26 -14.22 -4.33 -9.76
C GLU A 26 -12.93 -5.11 -10.02
N MET A 27 -12.32 -5.72 -8.99
CA MET A 27 -11.09 -6.49 -9.16
C MET A 27 -11.27 -7.97 -8.82
N ILE A 28 -11.72 -8.30 -7.61
CA ILE A 28 -11.88 -9.71 -7.20
C ILE A 28 -13.01 -10.38 -8.00
N ASP A 29 -14.21 -9.79 -8.04
CA ASP A 29 -15.34 -10.36 -8.79
C ASP A 29 -15.09 -10.36 -10.31
N PHE A 30 -14.17 -9.52 -10.80
CA PHE A 30 -13.71 -9.54 -12.19
C PHE A 30 -12.82 -10.76 -12.48
N GLY A 31 -12.15 -11.30 -11.46
CA GLY A 31 -11.28 -12.48 -11.56
C GLY A 31 -9.78 -12.17 -11.51
N LEU A 32 -9.35 -11.08 -10.87
CA LEU A 32 -7.91 -10.82 -10.64
C LEU A 32 -7.38 -11.68 -9.48
N ASP A 33 -6.28 -12.39 -9.74
CA ASP A 33 -5.54 -13.16 -8.72
C ASP A 33 -4.51 -12.31 -7.96
N GLY A 34 -4.38 -11.03 -8.30
CA GLY A 34 -3.41 -10.14 -7.66
C GLY A 34 -3.25 -8.80 -8.36
N TRP A 35 -2.58 -7.87 -7.69
CA TRP A 35 -2.33 -6.53 -8.22
C TRP A 35 -1.19 -5.80 -7.50
N MET A 36 -0.67 -4.77 -8.16
CA MET A 36 0.14 -3.76 -7.49
C MET A 36 -0.78 -2.83 -6.70
N ALA A 37 -0.66 -2.82 -5.38
CA ALA A 37 -1.31 -1.84 -4.50
C ALA A 37 -0.34 -0.65 -4.32
N ASP A 38 -0.18 0.12 -5.39
CA ASP A 38 0.81 1.19 -5.47
C ASP A 38 0.48 2.40 -4.58
N PHE A 39 1.45 3.32 -4.47
CA PHE A 39 1.40 4.54 -3.67
C PHE A 39 1.23 4.27 -2.17
N GLY A 40 0.86 5.33 -1.44
CA GLY A 40 0.76 5.37 0.01
C GLY A 40 1.59 6.51 0.60
N GLU A 41 2.65 6.94 -0.08
CA GLU A 41 3.65 7.88 0.42
C GLU A 41 3.41 9.35 0.04
N TYR A 42 2.27 9.67 -0.58
CA TYR A 42 2.02 10.99 -1.19
C TYR A 42 0.84 11.76 -0.61
N LEU A 43 0.43 11.45 0.63
CA LEU A 43 -0.61 12.22 1.32
C LEU A 43 -0.14 13.68 1.52
N PRO A 44 -0.83 14.69 0.97
CA PRO A 44 -0.43 16.09 1.17
C PRO A 44 -0.51 16.48 2.64
N VAL A 45 0.48 17.24 3.14
CA VAL A 45 0.56 17.64 4.55
C VAL A 45 -0.34 18.83 4.91
N ASP A 46 -1.00 19.42 3.92
CA ASP A 46 -1.91 20.55 4.00
C ASP A 46 -3.38 20.14 3.74
N CYS A 47 -3.67 18.84 3.56
CA CYS A 47 -5.03 18.37 3.42
C CYS A 47 -5.76 18.30 4.77
N THR A 48 -7.10 18.31 4.72
CA THR A 48 -7.94 18.05 5.88
C THR A 48 -8.51 16.64 5.80
N LEU A 49 -8.38 15.88 6.89
CA LEU A 49 -8.87 14.51 6.99
C LEU A 49 -10.15 14.46 7.82
N HIS A 50 -11.06 13.56 7.46
CA HIS A 50 -12.32 13.33 8.15
C HIS A 50 -12.13 12.98 9.63
N SER A 51 -11.07 12.23 9.97
CA SER A 51 -10.73 11.92 11.36
C SER A 51 -10.32 13.13 12.21
N GLY A 52 -10.02 14.28 11.59
CA GLY A 52 -9.46 15.45 12.27
C GLY A 52 -7.99 15.30 12.69
N ILE A 53 -7.34 14.19 12.36
CA ILE A 53 -5.90 14.01 12.59
C ILE A 53 -5.14 14.97 11.67
N ASP A 54 -4.12 15.62 12.21
CA ASP A 54 -3.19 16.46 11.44
C ASP A 54 -2.55 15.63 10.31
N ALA A 55 -2.66 16.09 9.07
CA ALA A 55 -2.13 15.41 7.89
C ALA A 55 -0.63 15.13 7.99
N LYS A 56 0.16 15.97 8.70
CA LYS A 56 1.58 15.71 8.96
C LYS A 56 1.82 14.44 9.78
N LYS A 57 0.89 14.10 10.68
CA LYS A 57 0.94 12.85 11.45
C LYS A 57 0.41 11.68 10.62
N ALA A 58 -0.66 11.91 9.87
CA ALA A 58 -1.28 10.87 9.04
C ALA A 58 -0.44 10.47 7.83
N HIS A 59 0.44 11.35 7.32
CA HIS A 59 1.25 11.12 6.13
C HIS A 59 2.03 9.80 6.21
N ASN A 60 2.76 9.59 7.31
CA ASN A 60 3.51 8.35 7.51
C ASN A 60 2.60 7.15 7.78
N ASP A 61 1.41 7.34 8.35
CA ASP A 61 0.49 6.24 8.64
C ASP A 61 -0.32 5.79 7.41
N TRP A 62 -0.31 6.59 6.35
CA TRP A 62 -1.12 6.36 5.15
C TRP A 62 -0.84 5.03 4.44
N PRO A 63 0.43 4.58 4.27
CA PRO A 63 0.71 3.25 3.72
C PRO A 63 0.10 2.12 4.55
N ARG A 64 0.02 2.27 5.89
CA ARG A 64 -0.59 1.27 6.77
C ARG A 64 -2.10 1.20 6.56
N LEU A 65 -2.79 2.35 6.46
CA LEU A 65 -4.22 2.38 6.16
C LEU A 65 -4.53 1.81 4.78
N TRP A 66 -3.68 2.08 3.80
CA TRP A 66 -3.82 1.54 2.46
C TRP A 66 -3.61 0.02 2.40
N ALA A 67 -2.57 -0.49 3.07
CA ALA A 67 -2.34 -1.92 3.23
C ALA A 67 -3.53 -2.61 3.90
N LYS A 68 -4.05 -2.01 4.98
CA LYS A 68 -5.24 -2.51 5.71
C LYS A 68 -6.47 -2.60 4.79
N THR A 69 -6.68 -1.61 3.92
CA THR A 69 -7.80 -1.59 2.97
C THR A 69 -7.76 -2.81 2.02
N ASN A 70 -6.59 -3.08 1.43
CA ASN A 70 -6.39 -4.23 0.55
C ASN A 70 -6.51 -5.56 1.30
N TYR A 71 -5.88 -5.66 2.47
CA TYR A 71 -5.94 -6.85 3.30
C TYR A 71 -7.37 -7.21 3.74
N GLU A 72 -8.14 -6.22 4.20
CA GLU A 72 -9.53 -6.47 4.59
C GLU A 72 -10.41 -6.86 3.39
N ALA A 73 -10.17 -6.29 2.20
CA ALA A 73 -10.90 -6.68 1.00
C ALA A 73 -10.75 -8.18 0.70
N ILE A 74 -9.52 -8.69 0.63
CA ILE A 74 -9.25 -10.09 0.33
C ILE A 74 -9.67 -11.01 1.47
N LYS A 75 -9.53 -10.55 2.73
CA LYS A 75 -9.98 -11.29 3.92
C LYS A 75 -11.49 -11.48 3.93
N GLU A 76 -12.25 -10.43 3.65
CA GLU A 76 -13.71 -10.49 3.61
C GLU A 76 -14.24 -11.24 2.38
N ALA A 77 -13.49 -11.26 1.28
CA ALA A 77 -13.80 -12.07 0.12
C ALA A 77 -13.49 -13.56 0.32
N GLY A 78 -12.78 -13.92 1.40
CA GLY A 78 -12.39 -15.30 1.69
C GLY A 78 -11.22 -15.81 0.84
N THR A 79 -10.45 -14.92 0.21
CA THR A 79 -9.37 -15.25 -0.75
C THR A 79 -7.96 -15.00 -0.19
N LEU A 80 -7.82 -14.91 1.14
CA LEU A 80 -6.51 -14.81 1.79
C LEU A 80 -5.64 -16.03 1.45
N GLY A 81 -4.46 -15.78 0.90
CA GLY A 81 -3.52 -16.83 0.48
C GLY A 81 -3.75 -17.33 -0.95
N GLU A 82 -4.82 -16.89 -1.61
CA GLU A 82 -5.09 -17.13 -3.03
C GLU A 82 -4.75 -15.88 -3.85
N ILE A 83 -5.25 -14.72 -3.41
CA ILE A 83 -4.96 -13.43 -4.03
C ILE A 83 -3.71 -12.80 -3.41
N LEU A 84 -2.82 -12.31 -4.27
CA LEU A 84 -1.57 -11.65 -3.88
C LEU A 84 -1.52 -10.20 -4.37
N PHE A 85 -1.56 -9.26 -3.43
CA PHE A 85 -1.18 -7.87 -3.73
C PHE A 85 0.22 -7.56 -3.18
N PHE A 86 0.89 -6.59 -3.80
CA PHE A 86 2.22 -6.14 -3.39
C PHE A 86 2.31 -4.62 -3.37
N MET A 87 3.10 -4.09 -2.43
CA MET A 87 3.25 -2.65 -2.18
C MET A 87 4.73 -2.24 -2.17
N ARG A 88 5.03 -0.98 -2.50
CA ARG A 88 6.34 -0.37 -2.18
C ARG A 88 6.33 0.44 -0.89
N ALA A 89 5.23 1.16 -0.62
CA ALA A 89 5.13 2.04 0.53
C ALA A 89 4.80 1.24 1.79
N GLY A 90 5.40 1.61 2.92
CA GLY A 90 5.17 0.96 4.20
C GLY A 90 5.55 1.87 5.37
N PHE A 91 4.92 1.64 6.52
CA PHE A 91 5.27 2.29 7.78
C PHE A 91 4.92 1.39 8.96
N ASN A 92 5.28 1.81 10.18
CA ASN A 92 5.09 1.05 11.41
C ASN A 92 3.69 0.40 11.50
N GLY A 93 3.62 -0.92 11.69
CA GLY A 93 2.39 -1.66 11.91
C GLY A 93 1.66 -2.09 10.63
N PHE A 94 2.23 -1.89 9.45
CA PHE A 94 1.67 -2.41 8.19
C PHE A 94 1.97 -3.89 7.94
N GLN A 95 2.94 -4.48 8.64
CA GLN A 95 3.43 -5.85 8.42
C GLN A 95 2.33 -6.94 8.51
N PRO A 96 1.33 -6.84 9.40
CA PRO A 96 0.23 -7.80 9.43
C PRO A 96 -0.73 -7.70 8.23
N TYR A 97 -0.70 -6.58 7.50
CA TYR A 97 -1.63 -6.27 6.41
C TYR A 97 -0.98 -6.48 5.03
N ASN A 98 0.25 -6.00 4.84
CA ASN A 98 0.97 -6.20 3.58
C ASN A 98 1.82 -7.47 3.67
N THR A 99 1.66 -8.39 2.73
CA THR A 99 2.37 -9.68 2.75
C THR A 99 3.50 -9.77 1.75
N LEU A 100 3.58 -8.88 0.75
CA LEU A 100 4.67 -8.84 -0.21
C LEU A 100 5.08 -7.39 -0.49
N LEU A 101 6.36 -7.10 -0.34
CA LEU A 101 6.96 -5.87 -0.83
C LEU A 101 7.50 -6.04 -2.24
N TRP A 102 7.60 -4.93 -2.95
CA TRP A 102 8.53 -4.77 -4.06
C TRP A 102 9.37 -3.52 -3.80
N ALA A 103 10.58 -3.50 -4.34
CA ALA A 103 11.63 -2.51 -4.06
C ALA A 103 11.32 -1.06 -4.50
N GLY A 104 10.19 -0.80 -5.16
CA GLY A 104 9.94 0.50 -5.78
C GLY A 104 10.66 0.66 -7.13
N ASP A 105 10.75 1.89 -7.57
CA ASP A 105 11.32 2.22 -8.87
C ASP A 105 12.84 2.37 -8.77
N GLN A 106 13.57 1.49 -9.45
CA GLN A 106 15.01 1.61 -9.65
C GLN A 106 15.30 2.19 -11.04
N CYS A 107 16.45 2.86 -11.17
CA CYS A 107 17.02 3.16 -12.46
C CYS A 107 17.32 1.87 -13.24
N VAL A 108 17.15 1.92 -14.57
CA VAL A 108 17.44 0.81 -15.49
C VAL A 108 18.94 0.66 -15.74
N ASP A 109 19.73 0.61 -14.65
CA ASP A 109 21.18 0.58 -14.67
C ASP A 109 21.79 -0.26 -13.52
N PHE A 110 23.12 -0.21 -13.43
CA PHE A 110 23.92 -0.91 -12.42
C PHE A 110 24.50 0.06 -11.38
N SER A 111 23.91 1.24 -11.21
CA SER A 111 24.36 2.19 -10.20
C SER A 111 24.18 1.62 -8.79
N LEU A 112 25.10 1.97 -7.89
CA LEU A 112 25.07 1.46 -6.53
C LEU A 112 23.88 1.99 -5.72
N HIS A 113 23.45 3.22 -5.99
CA HIS A 113 22.47 3.93 -5.17
C HIS A 113 21.02 3.72 -5.63
N ASP A 114 20.79 3.41 -6.91
CA ASP A 114 19.43 3.31 -7.45
C ASP A 114 19.27 2.25 -8.56
N GLY A 115 20.31 1.50 -8.89
CA GLY A 115 20.24 0.38 -9.86
C GLY A 115 20.00 -0.95 -9.17
N LEU A 116 20.33 -2.05 -9.86
CA LEU A 116 20.16 -3.43 -9.34
C LEU A 116 20.69 -3.63 -7.92
N ALA A 117 21.81 -2.98 -7.58
CA ALA A 117 22.47 -3.15 -6.29
C ALA A 117 21.65 -2.61 -5.10
N SER A 118 20.75 -1.63 -5.32
CA SER A 118 19.96 -1.02 -4.25
C SER A 118 18.84 -1.93 -3.71
N VAL A 119 18.43 -2.93 -4.49
CA VAL A 119 17.38 -3.90 -4.11
C VAL A 119 17.80 -4.80 -2.95
N VAL A 120 19.08 -5.18 -2.88
CA VAL A 120 19.61 -6.04 -1.82
C VAL A 120 19.52 -5.39 -0.43
N PRO A 121 20.05 -4.17 -0.19
CA PRO A 121 19.89 -3.51 1.10
C PRO A 121 18.41 -3.16 1.40
N ALA A 122 17.58 -2.88 0.39
CA ALA A 122 16.14 -2.71 0.59
C ALA A 122 15.50 -3.98 1.18
N ALA A 123 15.73 -5.14 0.57
CA ALA A 123 15.22 -6.42 1.05
C ALA A 123 15.73 -6.77 2.46
N LEU A 124 17.02 -6.58 2.73
CA LEU A 124 17.61 -6.87 4.04
C LEU A 124 17.03 -5.95 5.14
N SER A 125 16.93 -4.65 4.88
CA SER A 125 16.41 -3.69 5.86
C SER A 125 14.91 -3.89 6.15
N ALA A 126 14.11 -4.21 5.12
CA ALA A 126 12.72 -4.61 5.26
C ALA A 126 12.59 -5.92 6.06
N GLY A 127 13.41 -6.93 5.74
CA GLY A 127 13.49 -8.20 6.47
C GLY A 127 13.76 -8.01 7.96
N MET A 128 14.75 -7.18 8.30
CA MET A 128 15.08 -6.83 9.69
C MET A 128 13.97 -6.02 10.39
N SER A 129 13.05 -5.43 9.63
CA SER A 129 11.87 -4.70 10.10
C SER A 129 10.60 -5.55 10.14
N GLY A 130 10.72 -6.87 9.95
CA GLY A 130 9.62 -7.83 10.05
C GLY A 130 8.88 -8.12 8.74
N MET A 131 9.41 -7.69 7.59
CA MET A 131 8.86 -7.98 6.27
C MET A 131 9.68 -9.06 5.57
N GLY A 132 9.26 -10.33 5.71
CA GLY A 132 10.01 -11.48 5.20
C GLY A 132 9.88 -11.76 3.69
N LEU A 133 9.04 -11.01 2.98
CA LEU A 133 8.81 -11.15 1.55
C LEU A 133 8.97 -9.77 0.87
N HIS A 134 9.94 -9.68 -0.05
CA HIS A 134 10.36 -8.50 -0.79
C HIS A 134 10.92 -8.91 -2.16
#